data_AF-A0A5C9BVP4-F1
#
_entry.id   AF-A0A5C9BVP4-F1
#
_cell.length_a   1.000
_cell.length_b   1.000
_cell.length_c   1.000
_cell.angle_alpha   90.00
_cell.angle_beta   90.00
_cell.angle_gamma   90.00
#
_symmetry.space_group_name_H-M   'P 1'
#
loop_
_entity.id
_entity.type
_entity.pdbx_description
1 polymer ?
#
loop_
_entity_poly.entity_id
_entity_poly.type
_entity_poly.pdbx_seq_one_letter_code
_entity_poly.pdbx_strand_id
1 'polypeptide(L)'
;MDAGALCLLLGRWNTDIALGWEAGLQGKERRYGRLYDRHPPEHFLEPQNHARYMDWLLGHEKATRYRSFELLRSVHYVGENENGPVKGVYKGWGIRRGQVISRLIDKHGCYGDVYFYYFEGTKIVRTHKCGI
;
A
#
# COMPACT_ATOMS: atom_id res chain seq x y z
N MET A 1 -7.62 9.31 12.17
CA MET A 1 -6.35 8.65 12.57
C MET A 1 -6.72 7.91 13.83
N ASP A 2 -6.91 6.60 13.77
CA ASP A 2 -7.22 5.85 14.99
C ASP A 2 -5.95 5.74 15.82
N ALA A 3 -5.97 6.38 16.99
CA ALA A 3 -4.95 6.30 18.02
C ALA A 3 -4.71 4.85 18.52
N GLY A 4 -5.55 3.89 18.12
CA GLY A 4 -5.52 2.51 18.61
C GLY A 4 -4.28 1.69 18.20
N ALA A 5 -3.70 1.91 17.02
CA ALA A 5 -2.55 1.12 16.56
C ALA A 5 -1.22 1.51 17.24
N LEU A 6 -1.10 2.78 17.66
CA LEU A 6 0.04 3.31 18.43
C LEU A 6 -0.12 3.08 19.95
N CYS A 7 -1.35 2.90 20.44
CA CYS A 7 -1.65 2.80 21.88
C CYS A 7 -1.02 1.56 22.57
N LEU A 8 -0.75 0.47 21.83
CA LEU A 8 -0.13 -0.75 22.37
C LEU A 8 1.39 -0.62 22.62
N LEU A 9 2.02 0.51 22.31
CA LEU A 9 3.46 0.73 22.47
C LEU A 9 3.83 1.87 23.44
N LEU A 10 2.83 2.51 24.06
CA LEU A 10 3.03 3.49 25.13
C LEU A 10 3.64 2.76 26.34
N GLY A 11 4.98 2.73 26.40
CA GLY A 11 5.78 2.07 27.42
C GLY A 11 6.86 1.10 26.90
N ARG A 12 6.80 0.68 25.62
CA ARG A 12 7.77 -0.26 25.02
C ARG A 12 8.43 0.25 23.73
N TRP A 13 8.04 1.42 23.23
CA TRP A 13 8.66 2.03 22.05
C TRP A 13 10.12 2.41 22.31
N ASN A 14 11.06 1.75 21.61
CA ASN A 14 12.50 2.02 21.69
C ASN A 14 13.10 2.23 20.29
N THR A 15 14.39 2.59 20.26
CA THR A 15 15.12 2.89 19.02
C THR A 15 15.12 1.72 18.04
N ASP A 16 15.23 0.48 18.54
CA ASP A 16 15.30 -0.70 17.68
C ASP A 16 13.94 -0.99 17.00
N ILE A 17 12.82 -0.81 17.74
CA ILE A 17 11.47 -0.84 17.17
C ILE A 17 11.28 0.27 16.12
N ALA A 18 11.75 1.49 16.41
CA ALA A 18 11.64 2.61 15.48
C ALA A 18 12.42 2.37 14.18
N LEU A 19 13.65 1.84 14.28
CA LEU A 19 14.45 1.43 13.13
C LEU A 19 13.77 0.32 12.32
N GLY A 20 13.17 -0.66 13.00
CA GLY A 20 12.35 -1.69 12.36
C GLY A 20 11.19 -1.09 11.59
N TRP A 21 10.46 -0.17 12.22
CA TRP A 21 9.34 0.52 11.62
C TRP A 21 9.72 1.29 10.35
N GLU A 22 10.79 2.09 10.40
CA GLU A 22 11.30 2.83 9.24
C GLU A 22 11.68 1.89 8.08
N ALA A 23 12.37 0.79 8.37
CA ALA A 23 12.71 -0.21 7.36
C ALA A 23 11.47 -0.83 6.73
N GLY A 24 10.45 -1.19 7.53
CA GLY A 24 9.20 -1.75 7.03
C GLY A 24 8.41 -0.77 6.14
N LEU A 25 8.44 0.52 6.45
CA LEU A 25 7.81 1.56 5.62
C LEU A 25 8.50 1.74 4.26
N GLN A 26 9.83 1.60 4.21
CA GLN A 26 10.59 1.68 2.96
C GLN A 26 10.35 0.48 2.03
N GLY A 27 9.87 -0.65 2.57
CA GLY A 27 9.61 -1.85 1.80
C GLY A 27 10.89 -2.53 1.31
N LYS A 28 10.80 -3.22 0.16
CA LYS A 28 11.92 -3.99 -0.37
C LYS A 28 13.05 -3.10 -0.90
N GLU A 29 14.28 -3.52 -0.66
CA GLU A 29 15.48 -2.90 -1.21
C GLU A 29 15.89 -3.56 -2.53
N ARG A 30 16.46 -2.77 -3.45
CA ARG A 30 16.97 -3.31 -4.72
C ARG A 30 18.46 -3.64 -4.58
N ARG A 31 18.82 -4.92 -4.70
CA ARG A 31 20.21 -5.40 -4.72
C ARG A 31 20.42 -6.30 -5.93
N TYR A 32 21.51 -6.12 -6.67
CA TYR A 32 21.84 -6.93 -7.86
C TYR A 32 20.68 -7.11 -8.86
N GLY A 33 19.91 -6.04 -9.07
CA GLY A 33 18.76 -6.05 -9.98
C GLY A 33 17.49 -6.74 -9.45
N ARG A 34 17.53 -7.36 -8.25
CA ARG A 34 16.39 -8.03 -7.61
C ARG A 34 15.91 -7.26 -6.38
N LEU A 35 14.65 -7.49 -5.98
CA LEU A 35 14.06 -6.89 -4.77
C LEU A 35 14.14 -7.88 -3.61
N TYR A 36 14.76 -7.46 -2.52
CA TYR A 36 14.92 -8.24 -1.30
C TYR A 36 14.21 -7.56 -0.14
N ASP A 37 13.78 -8.36 0.83
CA ASP A 37 13.31 -7.81 2.09
C ASP A 37 14.48 -7.17 2.83
N ARG A 38 14.21 -6.05 3.50
CA ARG A 38 15.25 -5.35 4.26
C ARG A 38 15.60 -6.20 5.47
N HIS A 39 16.90 -6.33 5.71
CA HIS A 39 17.43 -7.06 6.85
C HIS A 39 17.72 -6.11 8.02
N PRO A 40 17.66 -6.62 9.27
CA PRO A 40 18.12 -5.87 10.42
C PRO A 40 19.63 -5.57 10.32
N PRO A 41 20.13 -4.58 11.09
CA PRO A 41 21.56 -4.35 11.23
C PRO A 41 22.31 -5.62 11.64
N GLU A 42 23.49 -5.86 11.07
CA GLU A 42 24.24 -7.13 11.25
C GLU A 42 24.53 -7.46 12.72
N HIS A 43 24.86 -6.45 13.53
CA HIS A 43 25.15 -6.64 14.95
C HIS A 43 23.94 -7.15 15.75
N PHE A 44 22.70 -7.06 15.24
CA PHE A 44 21.53 -7.67 15.89
C PHE A 44 21.51 -9.19 15.77
N LEU A 45 22.24 -9.75 14.79
CA LEU A 45 22.31 -11.20 14.57
C LEU A 45 23.22 -11.91 15.58
N GLU A 46 23.99 -11.15 16.35
CA GLU A 46 24.82 -11.70 17.42
C GLU A 46 23.95 -12.22 18.58
N PRO A 47 24.26 -13.38 19.18
CA PRO A 47 23.44 -13.99 20.23
C PRO A 47 23.12 -13.06 21.41
N GLN A 48 24.08 -12.22 21.82
CA GLN A 48 23.92 -11.23 22.88
C GLN A 48 22.90 -10.12 22.57
N ASN A 49 22.62 -9.87 21.29
CA ASN A 49 21.74 -8.80 20.83
C ASN A 49 20.35 -9.32 20.40
N HIS A 50 20.01 -10.57 20.73
CA HIS A 50 18.75 -11.19 20.32
C HIS A 50 17.51 -10.39 20.74
N ALA A 51 17.52 -9.74 21.90
CA ALA A 51 16.42 -8.87 22.34
C ALA A 51 16.19 -7.70 21.37
N ARG A 52 17.27 -7.07 20.89
CA ARG A 52 17.23 -5.95 19.94
C ARG A 52 16.73 -6.39 18.57
N TYR A 53 17.14 -7.58 18.14
CA TYR A 53 16.61 -8.22 16.93
C TYR A 53 15.09 -8.41 17.00
N MET A 54 14.58 -8.91 18.13
CA MET A 54 13.13 -9.11 18.32
C MET A 54 12.35 -7.79 18.33
N ASP A 55 12.90 -6.75 18.95
CA ASP A 55 12.30 -5.42 18.95
C ASP A 55 12.26 -4.80 17.54
N TRP A 56 13.35 -4.95 16.76
CA TRP A 56 13.38 -4.54 15.37
C TRP A 56 12.35 -5.27 14.51
N LEU A 57 12.26 -6.60 14.65
CA LEU A 57 11.26 -7.41 13.94
C LEU A 57 9.84 -6.95 14.24
N LEU A 58 9.54 -6.65 15.51
CA LEU A 58 8.24 -6.14 15.91
C LEU A 58 7.88 -4.83 15.19
N GLY A 59 8.82 -3.89 15.11
CA GLY A 59 8.66 -2.65 14.36
C GLY A 59 8.45 -2.89 12.88
N HIS A 60 9.29 -3.73 12.27
CA HIS A 60 9.27 -4.04 10.85
C HIS A 60 7.98 -4.72 10.41
N GLU A 61 7.49 -5.71 11.16
CA GLU A 61 6.23 -6.38 10.85
C GLU A 61 5.03 -5.45 10.96
N LYS A 62 4.97 -4.63 12.02
CA LYS A 62 3.88 -3.66 12.20
C LYS A 62 3.87 -2.63 11.08
N ALA A 63 5.03 -2.08 10.70
CA ALA A 63 5.14 -1.14 9.60
C ALA A 63 4.78 -1.77 8.25
N THR A 64 5.18 -3.03 8.02
CA THR A 64 4.84 -3.76 6.79
C THR A 64 3.33 -3.93 6.68
N ARG A 65 2.65 -4.33 7.76
CA ARG A 65 1.19 -4.40 7.80
C ARG A 65 0.58 -3.03 7.55
N TYR A 66 0.99 -2.00 8.28
CA TYR A 66 0.52 -0.64 8.10
C TYR A 66 0.66 -0.19 6.64
N ARG A 67 1.81 -0.41 6.02
CA ARG A 67 2.05 -0.07 4.62
C ARG A 67 1.11 -0.82 3.66
N SER A 68 0.87 -2.10 3.91
CA SER A 68 -0.01 -2.93 3.08
C SER A 68 -1.51 -2.60 3.22
N PHE A 69 -1.93 -1.99 4.33
CA PHE A 69 -3.32 -1.66 4.59
C PHE A 69 -3.62 -0.16 4.40
N GLU A 70 -2.83 0.70 5.03
CA GLU A 70 -3.06 2.14 5.11
C GLU A 70 -2.33 2.95 4.03
N LEU A 71 -1.22 2.41 3.49
CA LEU A 71 -0.47 3.08 2.41
C LEU A 71 -0.62 2.37 1.05
N LEU A 72 -1.52 1.39 0.96
CA LEU A 72 -1.75 0.67 -0.29
C LEU A 72 -2.41 1.61 -1.30
N ARG A 73 -1.70 1.87 -2.38
CA ARG A 73 -2.23 2.66 -3.49
C ARG A 73 -3.09 1.77 -4.38
N SER A 74 -4.30 2.20 -4.66
CA SER A 74 -5.18 1.56 -5.64
C SER A 74 -5.96 2.60 -6.43
N VAL A 75 -6.50 2.20 -7.57
CA VAL A 75 -7.44 3.00 -8.35
C VAL A 75 -8.69 2.19 -8.58
N HIS A 76 -9.81 2.72 -8.08
CA HIS A 76 -11.13 2.16 -8.30
C HIS A 76 -11.76 2.95 -9.44
N TYR A 77 -12.37 2.26 -10.40
CA TYR A 77 -13.07 2.92 -11.49
C TYR A 77 -14.51 2.45 -11.59
N VAL A 78 -15.38 3.36 -11.99
CA VAL A 78 -16.81 3.15 -12.15
C VAL A 78 -17.25 3.79 -13.46
N GLY A 79 -17.87 3.01 -14.35
CA GLY A 79 -18.59 3.51 -15.52
C GLY A 79 -20.02 2.97 -15.52
N GLU A 80 -20.84 3.42 -16.45
CA GLU A 80 -22.24 2.99 -16.60
C GLU A 80 -22.46 2.34 -17.97
N ASN A 81 -23.25 1.27 -17.98
CA ASN A 81 -23.82 0.66 -19.19
C ASN A 81 -25.34 0.52 -19.03
N GLU A 82 -26.01 0.01 -20.06
CA GLU A 82 -27.48 -0.19 -20.05
C GLU A 82 -27.98 -1.12 -18.93
N ASN A 83 -27.10 -1.98 -18.41
CA ASN A 83 -27.41 -2.93 -17.32
C ASN A 83 -27.03 -2.37 -15.93
N GLY A 84 -26.45 -1.18 -15.84
CA GLY A 84 -26.04 -0.52 -14.59
C GLY A 84 -24.53 -0.26 -14.47
N PRO A 85 -24.03 -0.04 -13.23
CA PRO A 85 -22.66 0.39 -13.01
C PRO A 85 -21.64 -0.74 -13.11
N VAL A 86 -20.62 -0.55 -13.94
CA VAL A 86 -19.47 -1.46 -14.10
C VAL A 86 -18.30 -0.92 -13.27
N LYS A 87 -17.74 -1.76 -12.40
CA LYS A 87 -16.69 -1.37 -11.46
C LYS A 87 -15.46 -2.24 -11.58
N GLY A 88 -14.29 -1.68 -11.29
CA GLY A 88 -13.06 -2.47 -11.16
C GLY A 88 -12.00 -1.78 -10.32
N VAL A 89 -10.96 -2.55 -9.98
CA VAL A 89 -9.87 -2.11 -9.10
C VAL A 89 -8.52 -2.46 -9.71
N TYR A 90 -7.65 -1.46 -9.81
CA TYR A 90 -6.23 -1.63 -10.15
C TYR A 90 -5.35 -1.41 -8.91
N LYS A 91 -4.34 -2.28 -8.76
CA LYS A 91 -3.30 -2.09 -7.75
C LYS A 91 -2.29 -1.05 -8.25
N GLY A 92 -1.96 -0.09 -7.41
CA GLY A 92 -1.09 1.05 -7.71
C GLY A 92 -1.78 2.15 -8.52
N TRP A 93 -1.12 3.31 -8.59
CA TRP A 93 -1.61 4.47 -9.36
C TRP A 93 -1.15 4.49 -10.83
N GLY A 94 -0.27 3.56 -11.23
CA GLY A 94 0.28 3.47 -12.60
C GLY A 94 -0.70 2.97 -13.65
N ILE A 95 -1.98 3.28 -13.52
CA ILE A 95 -3.05 2.83 -14.41
C ILE A 95 -3.03 3.64 -15.72
N ARG A 96 -3.05 2.93 -16.86
CA ARG A 96 -3.25 3.55 -18.18
C ARG A 96 -4.75 3.75 -18.43
N ARG A 97 -5.30 4.87 -17.96
CA ARG A 97 -6.75 5.19 -18.05
C ARG A 97 -7.37 4.94 -19.43
N GLY A 98 -6.68 5.34 -20.50
CA GLY A 98 -7.16 5.09 -21.88
C GLY A 98 -7.40 3.62 -22.18
N GLN A 99 -6.52 2.71 -21.74
CA GLN A 99 -6.72 1.27 -21.92
C GLN A 99 -7.91 0.72 -21.12
N VAL A 100 -8.18 1.32 -19.96
CA VAL A 100 -9.33 0.94 -19.11
C VAL A 100 -10.62 1.39 -19.77
N ILE A 101 -10.64 2.63 -20.29
CA ILE A 101 -11.76 3.18 -21.05
C ILE A 101 -12.04 2.32 -22.28
N SER A 102 -11.05 2.05 -23.15
CA SER A 102 -11.26 1.17 -24.31
C SER A 102 -11.81 -0.19 -23.91
N ARG A 103 -11.29 -0.80 -22.83
CA ARG A 103 -11.81 -2.08 -22.34
C ARG A 103 -13.26 -1.98 -21.84
N LEU A 104 -13.64 -0.88 -21.19
CA LEU A 104 -15.02 -0.65 -20.72
C LEU A 104 -16.00 -0.51 -21.89
N ILE A 105 -15.58 0.16 -22.96
CA ILE A 105 -16.35 0.26 -24.21
C ILE A 105 -16.47 -1.15 -24.84
N ASP A 106 -15.33 -1.77 -25.16
CA ASP A 106 -15.26 -2.98 -25.97
C ASP A 106 -15.88 -4.21 -25.30
N LYS A 107 -15.72 -4.34 -23.97
CA LYS A 107 -16.14 -5.55 -23.24
C LYS A 107 -17.42 -5.39 -22.45
N HIS A 108 -17.75 -4.17 -22.06
CA HIS A 108 -18.85 -3.92 -21.14
C HIS A 108 -19.90 -2.97 -21.71
N GLY A 109 -19.70 -2.43 -22.91
CA GLY A 109 -20.65 -1.51 -23.56
C GLY A 109 -20.90 -0.26 -22.73
N CYS A 110 -19.87 0.28 -22.08
CA CYS A 110 -20.00 1.54 -21.36
C CYS A 110 -19.90 2.71 -22.33
N TYR A 111 -20.87 3.64 -22.30
CA TYR A 111 -20.98 4.75 -23.25
C TYR A 111 -21.16 6.13 -22.58
N GLY A 112 -20.64 6.29 -21.36
CA GLY A 112 -20.78 7.52 -20.58
C GLY A 112 -19.51 7.87 -19.81
N ASP A 113 -19.66 8.73 -18.81
CA ASP A 113 -18.54 9.15 -17.97
C ASP A 113 -17.98 8.00 -17.13
N VAL A 114 -16.65 7.89 -17.08
CA VAL A 114 -15.93 6.98 -16.20
C VAL A 114 -15.26 7.78 -15.09
N TYR A 115 -15.58 7.43 -13.85
CA TYR A 115 -14.97 7.99 -12.66
C TYR A 115 -13.82 7.10 -12.20
N PHE A 116 -12.68 7.71 -11.94
CA PHE A 116 -11.50 7.08 -11.34
C PHE A 116 -11.25 7.69 -9.96
N TYR A 117 -11.29 6.86 -8.94
CA TYR A 117 -11.00 7.20 -7.55
C TYR A 117 -9.66 6.60 -7.15
N TYR A 118 -8.69 7.46 -6.86
CA TYR A 118 -7.36 7.07 -6.42
C TYR A 118 -7.38 6.98 -4.90
N PHE A 119 -7.08 5.79 -4.38
CA PHE A 119 -6.99 5.53 -2.97
C PHE A 119 -5.52 5.45 -2.53
N GLU A 120 -5.25 5.94 -1.33
CA GLU A 120 -4.11 5.56 -0.51
C GLU A 120 -4.67 4.98 0.79
N GLY A 121 -4.55 3.66 0.95
CA GLY A 121 -5.25 2.90 1.97
C GLY A 121 -6.76 3.05 1.87
N THR A 122 -7.37 3.57 2.94
CA THR A 122 -8.82 3.75 3.05
C THR A 122 -9.31 5.11 2.54
N LYS A 123 -8.41 6.02 2.17
CA LYS A 123 -8.75 7.40 1.81
C LYS A 123 -8.68 7.63 0.31
N ILE A 124 -9.69 8.32 -0.22
CA ILE A 124 -9.64 8.86 -1.58
C ILE A 124 -8.73 10.09 -1.55
N VAL A 125 -7.62 10.04 -2.29
CA VAL A 125 -6.67 11.15 -2.41
C VAL A 125 -6.93 12.01 -3.64
N ARG A 126 -7.56 11.43 -4.67
CA ARG A 126 -7.85 12.12 -5.93
C ARG A 126 -9.00 11.44 -6.64
N THR A 127 -9.84 12.24 -7.28
CA THR A 127 -10.86 11.76 -8.21
C THR A 127 -10.58 12.34 -9.59
N HIS A 128 -10.86 11.57 -10.63
CA HIS A 128 -10.75 12.01 -11.99
C HIS A 128 -11.92 11.49 -12.82
N LYS A 129 -12.52 12.37 -13.62
CA LYS A 129 -13.63 12.05 -14.50
C LYS A 129 -13.11 12.06 -15.94
N CYS A 130 -13.37 11.00 -16.69
CA CYS A 130 -13.10 10.94 -18.12
C CYS A 130 -14.40 10.67 -18.87
N GLY A 131 -14.68 11.45 -19.91
CA GLY A 131 -15.69 11.07 -20.90
C GLY A 131 -15.18 9.92 -21.77
N ILE A 132 -16.12 9.08 -22.21
CA ILE A 132 -15.94 8.08 -23.27
C ILE A 132 -16.27 8.72 -24.61
#